data_AF-T5AR09-F1
#
_entry.id   AF-T5AR09-F1
#
_cell.length_a   1.000
_cell.length_b   1.000
_cell.length_c   1.000
_cell.angle_alpha   90.00
_cell.angle_beta   90.00
_cell.angle_gamma   90.00
#
_symmetry.space_group_name_H-M   'P 1'
#
loop_
_entity.id
_entity.type
_entity.pdbx_description
1 polymer ?
#
loop_
_entity_poly.entity_id
_entity_poly.type
_entity_poly.pdbx_seq_one_letter_code
_entity_poly.pdbx_strand_id
1 'polypeptide(L)'
;MDTVYTWCIVTVDAPDCYTCPIFKILLGDKESLERICSATPLAFAPGLLDVLRSSSPPFVDFFRSLPPPPVVERTPLPQNAARHSQQLRPRFVKHAVEQGYAITHRGLLCWTPFPAVGRVPFARVRLVAAEAVFCAIFFAAFETKLDAVWAAFLPWKRETVDWLTLRSHTALMERPPGDHDMTEEQLESYDGERRRHTKDRMAIYGKLHDAKTRANDLEGYLARQRVTKLATLRSRRFVDKHKANKTHLLSCLRLIRHD
;
A
#
# COMPACT_ATOMS: atom_id res chain seq x y z
N MET A 1 9.66 17.96 7.78
CA MET A 1 10.22 16.94 8.69
C MET A 1 10.63 15.72 7.90
N ASP A 2 9.71 15.12 7.15
CA ASP A 2 9.96 13.98 6.25
C ASP A 2 11.23 14.13 5.40
N THR A 3 11.32 15.20 4.61
CA THR A 3 12.43 15.44 3.68
C THR A 3 13.81 15.42 4.35
N VAL A 4 13.93 15.93 5.59
CA VAL A 4 15.23 16.01 6.27
C VAL A 4 15.71 14.62 6.68
N TYR A 5 14.88 13.83 7.36
CA TYR A 5 15.27 12.49 7.77
C TYR A 5 15.47 11.56 6.57
N THR A 6 14.60 11.65 5.56
CA THR A 6 14.77 10.89 4.31
C THR A 6 16.08 11.26 3.62
N TRP A 7 16.40 12.55 3.53
CA TRP A 7 17.66 13.01 2.96
C TRP A 7 18.86 12.46 3.73
N CYS A 8 18.87 12.62 5.06
CA CYS A 8 19.96 12.14 5.91
C CYS A 8 20.17 10.63 5.78
N ILE A 9 19.11 9.82 5.81
CA ILE A 9 19.26 8.36 5.77
C ILE A 9 19.71 7.85 4.38
N VAL A 10 19.33 8.55 3.30
CA VAL A 10 19.69 8.17 1.92
C VAL A 10 21.10 8.62 1.56
N THR A 11 21.49 9.82 1.98
CA THR A 11 22.78 10.44 1.60
C THR A 11 23.92 10.12 2.54
N VAL A 12 23.65 9.41 3.64
CA VAL A 12 24.71 8.93 4.52
C VAL A 12 25.65 7.99 3.76
N ASP A 13 26.94 8.09 4.08
CA ASP A 13 27.98 7.25 3.49
C ASP A 13 27.93 5.83 4.07
N ALA A 14 26.86 5.10 3.73
CA ALA A 14 26.70 3.70 4.02
C ALA A 14 27.26 2.86 2.85
N PRO A 15 27.93 1.72 3.15
CA PRO A 15 28.33 0.76 2.13
C PRO A 15 27.13 0.29 1.28
N ASP A 16 27.36 0.02 0.00
CA ASP A 16 26.28 -0.32 -0.94
C ASP A 16 25.54 -1.62 -0.59
N CYS A 17 26.09 -2.48 0.27
CA CYS A 17 25.38 -3.65 0.78
C CYS A 17 24.24 -3.30 1.75
N TYR A 18 24.20 -2.06 2.26
CA TYR A 18 23.19 -1.58 3.21
C TYR A 18 22.14 -0.66 2.60
N THR A 19 22.43 -0.07 1.44
CA THR A 19 21.53 0.83 0.74
C THR A 19 21.50 0.50 -0.74
N CYS A 20 20.33 0.11 -1.24
CA CYS A 20 20.10 -0.13 -2.66
C CYS A 20 20.43 1.16 -3.44
N PRO A 21 21.30 1.10 -4.47
CA PRO A 21 21.74 2.28 -5.20
C PRO A 21 20.63 3.15 -5.77
N ILE A 22 19.45 2.57 -6.04
CA ILE A 22 18.28 3.30 -6.56
C ILE A 22 17.82 4.43 -5.64
N PHE A 23 18.00 4.31 -4.31
CA PHE A 23 17.68 5.38 -3.38
C PHE A 23 18.63 6.57 -3.57
N LYS A 24 19.94 6.33 -3.69
CA LYS A 24 20.94 7.38 -3.93
C LYS A 24 20.70 8.04 -5.30
N ILE A 25 20.37 7.26 -6.33
CA ILE A 25 20.10 7.78 -7.68
C ILE A 25 18.86 8.69 -7.71
N LEU A 26 17.76 8.28 -7.08
CA LEU A 26 16.49 8.99 -7.20
C LEU A 26 16.24 10.03 -6.11
N LEU A 27 16.76 9.81 -4.91
CA LEU A 27 16.53 10.64 -3.72
C LEU A 27 17.81 11.29 -3.17
N GLY A 28 18.98 10.98 -3.74
CA GLY A 28 20.27 11.52 -3.30
C GLY A 28 20.60 12.90 -3.85
N ASP A 29 19.75 13.48 -4.71
CA ASP A 29 19.74 14.90 -5.06
C ASP A 29 18.58 15.61 -4.33
N LYS A 30 18.88 16.75 -3.68
CA LYS A 30 17.94 17.39 -2.75
C LYS A 30 16.74 17.97 -3.50
N GLU A 31 16.99 18.58 -4.65
CA GLU A 31 15.94 19.14 -5.50
C GLU A 31 15.02 18.03 -6.02
N SER A 32 15.59 16.90 -6.44
CA SER A 32 14.85 15.73 -6.89
C SER A 32 14.00 15.12 -5.78
N LEU A 33 14.54 15.00 -4.57
CA LEU A 33 13.78 14.58 -3.39
C LEU A 33 12.62 15.55 -3.09
N GLU A 34 12.85 16.87 -3.12
CA GLU A 34 11.81 17.88 -2.89
C GLU A 34 10.71 17.84 -3.96
N ARG A 35 11.09 17.62 -5.23
CA ARG A 35 10.15 17.45 -6.35
C ARG A 35 9.26 16.22 -6.16
N ILE A 36 9.86 15.07 -5.81
CA ILE A 36 9.11 13.84 -5.49
C ILE A 36 8.23 14.07 -4.26
N CYS A 37 8.75 14.79 -3.25
CA CYS A 37 8.02 15.10 -2.03
C CYS A 37 6.74 15.88 -2.31
N SER A 38 6.85 16.87 -3.19
CA SER A 38 5.74 17.74 -3.63
C SER A 38 4.72 16.97 -4.49
N ALA A 39 5.17 16.05 -5.33
CA ALA A 39 4.29 15.25 -6.19
C ALA A 39 3.52 14.15 -5.44
N THR A 40 3.99 13.73 -4.25
CA THR A 40 3.44 12.57 -3.52
C THR A 40 3.17 12.86 -2.04
N PRO A 41 2.52 13.98 -1.69
CA PRO A 41 2.51 14.52 -0.33
C PRO A 41 2.10 13.46 0.71
N LEU A 42 2.89 13.35 1.79
CA LEU A 42 2.58 12.48 2.92
C LEU A 42 1.69 13.21 3.93
N ALA A 43 0.61 12.56 4.32
CA ALA A 43 -0.13 12.84 5.53
C ALA A 43 0.36 11.92 6.66
N PHE A 44 0.37 12.43 7.88
CA PHE A 44 0.87 11.74 9.07
C PHE A 44 -0.27 11.47 10.05
N ALA A 45 -0.12 10.43 10.85
CA ALA A 45 -1.05 10.16 11.94
C ALA A 45 -1.08 11.32 12.95
N PRO A 46 -2.23 11.60 13.57
CA PRO A 46 -2.33 12.62 14.62
C PRO A 46 -1.28 12.41 15.73
N GLY A 47 -0.61 13.49 16.13
CA GLY A 47 0.42 13.49 17.17
C GLY A 47 1.78 12.91 16.76
N LEU A 48 1.91 12.28 15.58
CA LEU A 48 3.18 11.67 15.16
C LEU A 48 4.30 12.71 15.01
N LEU A 49 4.01 13.86 14.42
CA LEU A 49 5.03 14.91 14.25
C LEU A 49 5.48 15.51 15.59
N ASP A 50 4.59 15.59 16.58
CA ASP A 50 4.91 16.07 17.92
C ASP A 50 5.78 15.05 18.66
N VAL A 51 5.43 13.76 18.54
CA VAL A 51 6.25 12.65 19.02
C VAL A 51 7.65 12.74 18.44
N LEU A 52 7.80 12.84 17.12
CA LEU A 52 9.12 12.87 16.49
C LEU A 52 9.96 14.10 16.87
N ARG A 53 9.34 15.18 17.36
CA ARG A 53 10.01 16.39 17.87
C ARG A 53 10.30 16.32 19.37
N SER A 54 9.75 15.34 20.07
CA SER A 54 9.96 15.13 21.50
C SER A 54 11.39 14.73 21.80
N SER A 55 11.94 15.23 22.91
CA SER A 55 13.25 14.83 23.44
C SER A 55 13.24 13.42 24.03
N SER A 56 12.06 12.87 24.34
CA SER A 56 11.88 11.50 24.83
C SER A 56 11.12 10.64 23.81
N PRO A 57 11.42 9.34 23.71
CA PRO A 57 10.67 8.44 22.84
C PRO A 57 9.20 8.34 23.28
N PRO A 58 8.28 8.02 22.36
CA PRO A 58 6.90 7.76 22.72
C PRO A 58 6.79 6.48 23.56
N PHE A 59 5.76 6.37 24.41
CA PHE A 59 5.41 5.09 25.02
C PHE A 59 4.68 4.18 24.03
N VAL A 60 4.64 2.87 24.29
CA VAL A 60 3.91 1.89 23.48
C VAL A 60 2.44 2.28 23.27
N ASP A 61 1.82 2.95 24.24
CA ASP A 61 0.42 3.38 24.14
C ASP A 61 0.16 4.41 23.03
N PHE A 62 1.17 5.20 22.63
CA PHE A 62 1.06 6.05 21.45
C PHE A 62 0.78 5.20 20.20
N PHE A 63 1.50 4.10 19.99
CA PHE A 63 1.28 3.23 18.83
C PHE A 63 -0.07 2.51 18.87
N ARG A 64 -0.58 2.22 20.07
CA ARG A 64 -1.93 1.66 20.26
C ARG A 64 -3.03 2.67 19.95
N SER A 65 -2.74 3.97 20.12
CA SER A 65 -3.67 5.07 19.80
C SER A 65 -3.71 5.44 18.32
N LEU A 66 -2.78 4.95 17.50
CA LEU A 66 -2.73 5.25 16.08
C LEU A 66 -3.99 4.78 15.36
N PRO A 67 -4.48 5.53 14.35
CA PRO A 67 -5.63 5.11 13.58
C PRO A 67 -5.33 3.78 12.87
N PRO A 68 -6.32 2.86 12.80
CA PRO A 68 -6.16 1.67 11.99
C PRO A 68 -5.99 2.08 10.52
N PRO A 69 -5.30 1.27 9.70
CA PRO A 69 -5.28 1.48 8.25
C PRO A 69 -6.72 1.59 7.74
N PRO A 70 -7.01 2.53 6.82
CA PRO A 70 -8.35 2.66 6.27
C PRO A 70 -8.79 1.31 5.73
N VAL A 71 -10.00 0.90 6.12
CA VAL A 71 -10.62 -0.30 5.57
C VAL A 71 -10.94 0.06 4.12
N VAL A 72 -9.99 -0.23 3.23
CA VAL A 72 -10.30 -0.32 1.81
C VAL A 72 -11.39 -1.39 1.76
N GLU A 73 -12.62 -1.03 1.38
CA GLU A 73 -13.69 -1.98 1.11
C GLU A 73 -13.20 -2.91 0.01
N ARG A 74 -12.48 -3.96 0.43
CA ARG A 74 -12.01 -4.98 -0.47
C ARG A 74 -13.24 -5.81 -0.75
N THR A 75 -13.64 -5.85 -2.01
CA THR A 75 -14.50 -6.91 -2.53
C THR A 75 -14.00 -8.23 -1.92
N PRO A 76 -14.86 -9.02 -1.26
CA PRO A 76 -14.44 -10.21 -0.52
C PRO A 76 -13.46 -11.01 -1.36
N LEU A 77 -12.20 -11.06 -0.91
CA LEU A 77 -11.19 -11.79 -1.66
C LEU A 77 -11.59 -13.27 -1.66
N PRO A 78 -11.39 -14.00 -2.76
CA PRO A 78 -11.61 -15.44 -2.78
C PRO A 78 -10.86 -16.09 -1.61
N GLN A 79 -11.42 -17.12 -0.96
CA GLN A 79 -10.84 -17.78 0.22
C GLN A 79 -9.35 -18.17 0.04
N ASN A 80 -8.91 -18.42 -1.20
CA ASN A 80 -7.52 -18.71 -1.54
C ASN A 80 -6.56 -17.53 -1.31
N ALA A 81 -7.01 -16.29 -1.42
CA ALA A 81 -6.19 -15.11 -1.15
C ALA A 81 -5.91 -14.92 0.35
N ALA A 82 -6.81 -15.39 1.23
CA ALA A 82 -6.57 -15.37 2.67
C ALA A 82 -5.37 -16.25 3.05
N ARG A 83 -5.19 -17.39 2.37
CA ARG A 83 -4.00 -18.26 2.53
C ARG A 83 -2.70 -17.57 2.10
N HIS A 84 -2.72 -16.82 0.99
CA HIS A 84 -1.55 -16.05 0.56
C HIS A 84 -1.15 -14.97 1.57
N SER A 85 -2.11 -14.33 2.24
CA SER A 85 -1.80 -13.33 3.28
C SER A 85 -1.09 -13.93 4.50
N GLN A 86 -1.31 -15.21 4.81
CA GLN A 86 -0.58 -15.91 5.87
C GLN A 86 0.86 -16.24 5.47
N GLN A 87 1.10 -16.46 4.17
CA GLN A 87 2.41 -16.83 3.64
C GLN A 87 3.38 -15.64 3.53
N LEU A 88 2.85 -14.40 3.45
CA LEU A 88 3.63 -13.17 3.32
C LEU A 88 4.00 -12.51 4.66
N ARG A 89 3.89 -13.23 5.79
CA ARG A 89 4.29 -12.67 7.09
C ARG A 89 5.82 -12.54 7.15
N PRO A 90 6.35 -11.40 7.66
CA PRO A 90 7.78 -11.28 7.93
C PRO A 90 8.27 -12.43 8.81
N ARG A 91 9.47 -12.96 8.52
CA ARG A 91 10.02 -14.17 9.15
C ARG A 91 9.92 -14.17 10.68
N PHE A 92 10.31 -13.06 11.32
CA PHE A 92 10.30 -12.95 12.79
C PHE A 92 8.92 -12.71 13.37
N VAL A 93 8.01 -12.07 12.63
CA VAL A 93 6.59 -11.98 13.01
C VAL A 93 5.95 -13.36 12.94
N LYS A 94 6.29 -14.16 11.93
CA LYS A 94 5.85 -15.56 11.84
C LYS A 94 6.34 -16.36 13.05
N HIS A 95 7.62 -16.23 13.39
CA HIS A 95 8.21 -16.93 14.54
C HIS A 95 7.55 -16.52 15.87
N ALA A 96 7.33 -15.21 16.09
CA ALA A 96 6.61 -14.74 17.28
C ALA A 96 5.19 -15.34 17.35
N VAL A 97 4.47 -15.42 16.23
CA VAL A 97 3.15 -16.06 16.22
C VAL A 97 3.22 -17.56 16.52
N GLU A 98 4.22 -18.26 15.99
CA GLU A 98 4.46 -19.68 16.31
C GLU A 98 4.78 -19.90 17.81
N GLN A 99 5.34 -18.89 18.49
CA GLN A 99 5.58 -18.88 19.93
C GLN A 99 4.37 -18.46 20.77
N GLY A 100 3.20 -18.26 20.15
CA GLY A 100 1.96 -17.91 20.86
C GLY A 100 1.70 -16.41 21.00
N TYR A 101 2.53 -15.54 20.43
CA TYR A 101 2.23 -14.11 20.39
C TYR A 101 1.11 -13.80 19.39
N ALA A 102 0.24 -12.86 19.74
CA ALA A 102 -0.80 -12.35 18.86
C ALA A 102 -0.53 -10.89 18.47
N ILE A 103 -0.88 -10.53 17.24
CA ILE A 103 -0.89 -9.12 16.82
C ILE A 103 -2.11 -8.46 17.48
N THR A 104 -1.88 -7.63 18.49
CA THR A 104 -2.96 -6.95 19.22
C THR A 104 -3.40 -5.65 18.54
N HIS A 105 -2.48 -4.95 17.86
CA HIS A 105 -2.73 -3.64 17.27
C HIS A 105 -2.02 -3.48 15.92
N ARG A 106 -2.56 -2.61 15.06
CA ARG A 106 -1.95 -2.15 13.81
C ARG A 106 -2.24 -0.66 13.65
N GLY A 107 -1.19 0.15 13.63
CA GLY A 107 -1.30 1.60 13.43
C GLY A 107 -0.78 2.01 12.05
N LEU A 108 -1.40 3.02 11.46
CA LEU A 108 -0.90 3.68 10.27
C LEU A 108 -0.09 4.91 10.68
N LEU A 109 1.20 4.99 10.32
CA LEU A 109 2.07 6.13 10.64
C LEU A 109 1.92 7.29 9.65
N CYS A 110 1.94 6.98 8.35
CA CYS A 110 1.75 7.95 7.28
C CYS A 110 1.05 7.32 6.08
N TRP A 111 0.50 8.16 5.20
CA TRP A 111 -0.11 7.76 3.94
C TRP A 111 0.01 8.88 2.91
N THR A 112 -0.21 8.56 1.64
CA THR A 112 -0.28 9.54 0.55
C THR A 112 -1.49 9.20 -0.34
N PRO A 113 -2.13 10.19 -0.98
CA PRO A 113 -3.08 9.93 -2.05
C PRO A 113 -2.46 9.04 -3.12
N PHE A 114 -3.29 8.28 -3.84
CA PHE A 114 -2.79 7.46 -4.93
C PHE A 114 -2.20 8.37 -6.03
N PRO A 115 -0.92 8.22 -6.40
CA PRO A 115 -0.27 9.11 -7.35
C PRO A 115 -0.74 8.82 -8.78
N ALA A 116 -0.48 9.76 -9.70
CA ALA A 116 -0.61 9.51 -11.13
C ALA A 116 0.26 8.30 -11.55
N VAL A 117 -0.14 7.61 -12.61
CA VAL A 117 0.46 6.33 -13.02
C VAL A 117 1.98 6.45 -13.22
N GLY A 118 2.45 7.45 -13.96
CA GLY A 118 3.89 7.64 -14.17
C GLY A 118 4.65 8.19 -12.96
N ARG A 119 3.96 8.49 -11.85
CA ARG A 119 4.57 8.84 -10.56
C ARG A 119 4.60 7.68 -9.56
N VAL A 120 3.93 6.57 -9.86
CA VAL A 120 3.87 5.39 -8.97
C VAL A 120 5.25 4.84 -8.60
N PRO A 121 6.22 4.66 -9.52
CA PRO A 121 7.55 4.14 -9.15
C PRO A 121 8.27 5.02 -8.12
N PHE A 122 8.26 6.34 -8.34
CA PHE A 122 8.88 7.32 -7.44
C PHE A 122 8.18 7.38 -6.08
N ALA A 123 6.85 7.32 -6.06
CA ALA A 123 6.07 7.26 -4.83
C ALA A 123 6.42 6.01 -4.00
N ARG A 124 6.62 4.86 -4.65
CA ARG A 124 7.05 3.63 -3.97
C ARG A 124 8.44 3.77 -3.36
N VAL A 125 9.40 4.31 -4.11
CA VAL A 125 10.76 4.56 -3.59
C VAL A 125 10.71 5.46 -2.37
N ARG A 126 9.93 6.56 -2.42
CA ARG A 126 9.72 7.44 -1.27
C ARG A 126 9.09 6.71 -0.08
N LEU A 127 8.04 5.92 -0.30
CA LEU A 127 7.36 5.20 0.80
C LEU A 127 8.28 4.17 1.46
N VAL A 128 9.11 3.46 0.68
CA VAL A 128 10.11 2.54 1.24
C VAL A 128 11.21 3.31 1.98
N ALA A 129 11.63 4.47 1.49
CA ALA A 129 12.58 5.32 2.22
C ALA A 129 11.96 5.86 3.53
N ALA A 130 10.69 6.27 3.53
CA ALA A 130 9.97 6.69 4.73
C ALA A 130 9.83 5.52 5.72
N GLU A 131 9.57 4.30 5.23
CA GLU A 131 9.56 3.10 6.06
C GLU A 131 10.93 2.86 6.72
N ALA A 132 12.04 3.05 6.00
CA ALA A 132 13.38 2.98 6.56
C ALA A 132 13.62 4.07 7.62
N VAL A 133 13.18 5.31 7.37
CA VAL A 133 13.24 6.41 8.34
C VAL A 133 12.51 6.04 9.64
N PHE A 134 11.26 5.60 9.56
CA PHE A 134 10.51 5.19 10.75
C PHE A 134 11.12 3.98 11.44
N CYS A 135 11.65 3.03 10.66
CA CYS A 135 12.34 1.88 11.20
C CYS A 135 13.59 2.29 12.00
N ALA A 136 14.35 3.27 11.52
CA ALA A 136 15.52 3.79 12.22
C ALA A 136 15.12 4.61 13.46
N ILE A 137 14.19 5.56 13.32
CA ILE A 137 13.74 6.43 14.42
C ILE A 137 13.12 5.62 15.57
N PHE A 138 12.26 4.65 15.25
CA PHE A 138 11.62 3.81 16.26
C PHE A 138 12.43 2.55 16.58
N PHE A 139 13.68 2.42 16.12
CA PHE A 139 14.52 1.25 16.34
C PHE A 139 13.81 -0.08 16.07
N ALA A 140 12.98 -0.16 15.02
CA ALA A 140 12.14 -1.34 14.76
C ALA A 140 12.93 -2.54 14.21
N ALA A 141 14.19 -2.31 13.80
CA ALA A 141 15.13 -3.35 13.37
C ALA A 141 16.16 -3.70 14.44
N PHE A 142 16.71 -4.92 14.35
CA PHE A 142 17.87 -5.33 15.14
C PHE A 142 19.01 -4.33 14.98
N GLU A 143 19.83 -4.21 16.01
CA GLU A 143 21.02 -3.36 15.98
C GLU A 143 21.99 -3.84 14.90
N THR A 144 22.48 -2.89 14.12
CA THR A 144 23.44 -3.10 13.05
C THR A 144 24.57 -2.09 13.16
N LYS A 145 25.62 -2.26 12.35
CA LYS A 145 26.69 -1.25 12.25
C LYS A 145 26.19 0.10 11.71
N LEU A 146 25.04 0.14 11.04
CA LEU A 146 24.45 1.40 10.55
C LEU A 146 23.87 2.24 11.68
N ASP A 147 23.54 1.65 12.82
CA ASP A 147 23.00 2.39 13.97
C ASP A 147 23.99 3.46 14.43
N ALA A 148 25.29 3.15 14.46
CA ALA A 148 26.34 4.11 14.78
C ALA A 148 26.41 5.27 13.78
N VAL A 149 26.12 4.98 12.50
CA VAL A 149 26.11 5.95 11.41
C VAL A 149 24.88 6.86 11.50
N TRP A 150 23.73 6.33 11.93
CA TRP A 150 22.48 7.08 12.05
C TRP A 150 22.32 7.81 13.39
N ALA A 151 22.99 7.35 14.44
CA ALA A 151 22.88 7.89 15.80
C ALA A 151 23.06 9.41 15.88
N ALA A 152 23.83 10.01 14.97
CA ALA A 152 24.07 11.45 14.93
C ALA A 152 22.81 12.29 14.61
N PHE A 153 21.80 11.71 13.94
CA PHE A 153 20.60 12.44 13.51
C PHE A 153 19.29 11.82 13.99
N LEU A 154 19.31 10.71 14.72
CA LEU A 154 18.11 10.14 15.33
C LEU A 154 17.71 10.96 16.58
N PRO A 155 16.40 11.14 16.84
CA PRO A 155 15.93 11.95 17.95
C PRO A 155 16.17 11.30 19.32
N TRP A 156 16.32 9.96 19.37
CA TRP A 156 16.49 9.19 20.61
C TRP A 156 17.61 8.18 20.47
N LYS A 157 17.97 7.54 21.58
CA LYS A 157 18.92 6.42 21.59
C LYS A 157 18.19 5.09 21.74
N ARG A 158 18.79 4.01 21.24
CA ARG A 158 18.18 2.68 21.24
C ARG A 158 17.86 2.19 22.65
N GLU A 159 18.73 2.47 23.61
CA GLU A 159 18.56 2.11 25.02
C GLU A 159 17.44 2.87 25.73
N THR A 160 16.87 3.91 25.11
CA THR A 160 15.78 4.71 25.70
C THR A 160 14.39 4.23 25.31
N VAL A 161 14.27 3.29 24.36
CA VAL A 161 12.96 2.71 23.97
C VAL A 161 12.68 1.42 24.72
N ASP A 162 11.41 1.15 25.02
CA ASP A 162 10.96 0.04 25.87
C ASP A 162 10.39 -1.16 25.09
N TRP A 163 10.48 -1.15 23.75
CA TRP A 163 10.00 -2.24 22.91
C TRP A 163 11.12 -3.07 22.26
N LEU A 164 10.79 -4.33 21.97
CA LEU A 164 11.65 -5.25 21.23
C LEU A 164 11.47 -5.11 19.72
N THR A 165 12.53 -5.44 18.99
CA THR A 165 12.59 -5.31 17.53
C THR A 165 12.31 -6.64 16.85
N LEU A 166 11.57 -6.64 15.74
CA LEU A 166 11.32 -7.86 14.95
C LEU A 166 11.76 -7.72 13.49
N ARG A 167 12.29 -6.57 13.06
CA ARG A 167 12.79 -6.40 11.69
C ARG A 167 14.27 -6.78 11.62
N SER A 168 14.67 -7.50 10.57
CA SER A 168 16.05 -7.96 10.42
C SER A 168 16.97 -7.08 9.59
N HIS A 169 16.39 -6.14 8.85
CA HIS A 169 17.14 -5.28 7.94
C HIS A 169 16.38 -3.98 7.72
N THR A 170 17.07 -2.94 7.29
CA THR A 170 16.45 -1.69 6.85
C THR A 170 15.77 -1.87 5.49
N ALA A 171 14.66 -1.16 5.27
CA ALA A 171 13.97 -1.16 3.98
C ALA A 171 14.87 -0.62 2.85
N LEU A 172 15.94 0.12 3.17
CA LEU A 172 16.91 0.60 2.19
C LEU A 172 17.67 -0.52 1.48
N MET A 173 17.75 -1.73 2.06
CA MET A 173 18.37 -2.88 1.39
C MET A 173 17.46 -3.51 0.33
N GLU A 174 16.18 -3.17 0.34
CA GLU A 174 15.19 -3.70 -0.60
C GLU A 174 15.19 -2.85 -1.87
N ARG A 175 15.10 -3.47 -3.06
CA ARG A 175 14.90 -2.74 -4.32
C ARG A 175 13.39 -2.48 -4.49
N PRO A 176 12.92 -1.22 -4.43
CA PRO A 176 11.51 -0.93 -4.66
C PRO A 176 11.10 -1.39 -6.06
N PRO A 177 9.91 -1.99 -6.23
CA PRO A 177 9.46 -2.45 -7.54
C PRO A 177 8.99 -1.28 -8.40
N GLY A 178 9.55 -1.17 -9.61
CA GLY A 178 9.15 -0.18 -10.59
C GLY A 178 10.14 -0.04 -11.74
N ASP A 179 9.65 0.49 -12.86
CA ASP A 179 10.43 0.81 -14.05
C ASP A 179 10.91 2.26 -13.97
N HIS A 180 11.88 2.52 -13.08
CA HIS A 180 12.36 3.87 -12.73
C HIS A 180 13.05 4.61 -13.88
N ASP A 181 13.44 3.89 -14.93
CA ASP A 181 14.14 4.43 -16.10
C ASP A 181 13.16 4.84 -17.23
N MET A 182 11.85 4.61 -17.05
CA MET A 182 10.82 4.98 -18.02
C MET A 182 10.32 6.42 -17.80
N THR A 183 9.97 7.10 -18.90
CA THR A 183 9.28 8.40 -18.84
C THR A 183 7.85 8.24 -18.32
N GLU A 184 7.21 9.36 -17.96
CA GLU A 184 5.82 9.37 -17.48
C GLU A 184 4.87 8.77 -18.54
N GLU A 185 5.06 9.12 -19.82
CA GLU A 185 4.26 8.63 -20.94
C GLU A 185 4.47 7.13 -21.19
N GLN A 186 5.72 6.66 -21.04
CA GLN A 186 6.05 5.23 -21.16
C GLN A 186 5.39 4.42 -20.04
N LEU A 187 5.42 4.93 -18.80
CA LEU A 187 4.76 4.30 -17.65
C LEU A 187 3.24 4.24 -17.81
N GLU A 188 2.63 5.29 -18.37
CA GLU A 188 1.19 5.31 -18.68
C GLU A 188 0.82 4.28 -19.76
N SER A 189 1.58 4.23 -20.86
CA SER A 189 1.41 3.24 -21.91
C SER A 189 1.54 1.81 -21.36
N TYR A 190 2.61 1.57 -20.59
CA TYR A 190 2.89 0.28 -19.96
C TYR A 190 1.79 -0.14 -18.98
N ASP A 191 1.25 0.77 -18.16
CA ASP A 191 0.11 0.45 -17.28
C ASP A 191 -1.14 0.09 -18.08
N GLY A 192 -1.40 0.79 -19.20
CA GLY A 192 -2.47 0.46 -20.13
C GLY A 192 -2.35 -0.96 -20.70
N GLU A 193 -1.15 -1.36 -21.12
CA GLU A 193 -0.85 -2.72 -21.57
C GLU A 193 -0.97 -3.75 -20.44
N ARG A 194 -0.43 -3.45 -19.26
CA ARG A 194 -0.51 -4.32 -18.07
C ARG A 194 -1.95 -4.59 -17.66
N ARG A 195 -2.81 -3.56 -17.68
CA ARG A 195 -4.26 -3.71 -17.40
C ARG A 195 -4.93 -4.58 -18.45
N ARG A 196 -4.61 -4.41 -19.74
CA ARG A 196 -5.10 -5.26 -20.84
C ARG A 196 -4.70 -6.72 -20.61
N HIS A 197 -3.42 -6.97 -20.40
CA HIS A 197 -2.90 -8.31 -20.17
C HIS A 197 -3.48 -8.96 -18.91
N THR A 198 -3.68 -8.18 -17.83
CA THR A 198 -4.36 -8.66 -16.62
C THR A 198 -5.79 -9.10 -16.92
N LYS A 199 -6.55 -8.29 -17.68
CA LYS A 199 -7.91 -8.62 -18.11
C LYS A 199 -7.96 -9.88 -18.97
N ASP A 200 -7.02 -10.02 -19.91
CA ASP A 200 -6.95 -11.18 -20.80
C ASP A 200 -6.59 -12.46 -20.03
N ARG A 201 -5.60 -12.38 -19.14
CA ARG A 201 -5.24 -13.48 -18.24
C ARG A 201 -6.42 -13.88 -17.36
N MET A 202 -7.12 -12.92 -16.76
CA MET A 202 -8.31 -13.20 -15.95
C MET A 202 -9.42 -13.87 -16.77
N ALA A 203 -9.61 -13.49 -18.03
CA ALA A 203 -10.57 -14.14 -18.92
C ALA A 203 -10.19 -15.60 -19.23
N ILE A 204 -8.91 -15.87 -19.51
CA ILE A 204 -8.40 -17.23 -19.75
C ILE A 204 -8.54 -18.09 -18.48
N TYR A 205 -8.01 -17.61 -17.35
CA TYR A 205 -8.07 -18.35 -16.09
C TYR A 205 -9.51 -18.53 -15.60
N GLY A 206 -10.40 -17.57 -15.85
CA GLY A 206 -11.83 -17.71 -15.58
C GLY A 206 -12.45 -18.87 -16.35
N LYS A 207 -12.18 -18.98 -17.66
CA LYS A 207 -12.64 -20.12 -18.48
C LYS A 207 -12.09 -21.46 -17.99
N LEU A 208 -10.79 -21.52 -17.68
CA LEU A 208 -10.15 -22.74 -17.17
C LEU A 208 -10.71 -23.14 -15.81
N HIS A 209 -10.91 -22.18 -14.92
CA HIS A 209 -11.52 -22.40 -13.61
C HIS A 209 -12.96 -22.91 -13.75
N ASP A 210 -13.77 -22.32 -14.62
CA ASP A 210 -15.14 -22.74 -14.90
C ASP A 210 -15.18 -24.16 -15.49
N ALA A 211 -14.29 -24.48 -16.43
CA ALA A 211 -14.18 -25.81 -17.01
C ALA A 211 -13.82 -26.86 -15.94
N LYS A 212 -12.81 -26.56 -15.11
CA LYS A 212 -12.40 -27.42 -13.98
C LYS A 212 -13.53 -27.61 -12.97
N THR A 213 -14.23 -26.53 -12.64
CA THR A 213 -15.36 -26.57 -11.70
C THR A 213 -16.50 -27.41 -12.27
N ARG A 214 -16.83 -27.26 -13.55
CA ARG A 214 -17.86 -28.04 -14.24
C ARG A 214 -17.52 -29.53 -14.32
N ALA A 215 -16.25 -29.86 -14.55
CA ALA A 215 -15.78 -31.24 -14.58
C ALA A 215 -15.86 -31.91 -13.21
N ASN A 216 -15.58 -31.16 -12.14
CA ASN A 216 -15.58 -31.69 -10.77
C ASN A 216 -16.97 -31.70 -10.10
N ASP A 217 -17.83 -30.72 -10.40
CA ASP A 217 -19.13 -30.49 -9.76
C ASP A 217 -20.09 -29.80 -10.76
N LEU A 218 -20.71 -30.60 -11.63
CA LEU A 218 -21.62 -30.10 -12.66
C LEU A 218 -22.88 -29.47 -12.05
N GLU A 219 -23.48 -30.11 -11.04
CA GLU A 219 -24.73 -29.65 -10.44
C GLU A 219 -24.55 -28.33 -9.70
N GLY A 220 -23.53 -28.22 -8.83
CA GLY A 220 -23.24 -26.98 -8.14
C GLY A 220 -22.81 -25.87 -9.10
N TYR A 221 -22.11 -26.19 -10.20
CA TYR A 221 -21.82 -25.21 -11.25
C TYR A 221 -23.09 -24.66 -11.91
N LEU A 222 -24.02 -25.54 -12.31
CA LEU A 222 -25.29 -25.12 -12.91
C LEU A 222 -26.17 -24.34 -11.93
N ALA A 223 -26.20 -24.74 -10.66
CA ALA A 223 -26.90 -24.00 -9.61
C ALA A 223 -26.35 -22.57 -9.46
N ARG A 224 -25.01 -22.41 -9.39
CA ARG A 224 -24.35 -21.09 -9.37
C ARG A 224 -24.68 -20.26 -10.61
N GLN A 225 -24.66 -20.86 -11.80
CA GLN A 225 -25.05 -20.18 -13.05
C GLN A 225 -26.50 -19.69 -13.04
N ARG A 226 -27.45 -20.48 -12.50
CA ARG A 226 -28.85 -20.05 -12.33
C ARG A 226 -28.97 -18.83 -11.42
N VAL A 227 -28.28 -18.84 -10.27
CA VAL A 227 -28.27 -17.70 -9.34
C VAL A 227 -27.69 -16.45 -10.00
N THR A 228 -26.55 -16.56 -10.69
CA THR A 228 -25.92 -15.44 -11.41
C THR A 228 -26.83 -14.88 -12.50
N LYS A 229 -27.50 -15.74 -13.27
CA LYS A 229 -28.45 -15.33 -14.31
C LYS A 229 -29.64 -14.57 -13.73
N LEU A 230 -30.22 -15.05 -12.63
CA LEU A 230 -31.32 -14.37 -11.92
C LEU A 230 -30.88 -13.01 -11.37
N ALA A 231 -29.70 -12.93 -10.76
CA ALA A 231 -29.13 -11.67 -10.27
C ALA A 231 -28.95 -10.66 -11.42
N THR A 232 -28.42 -11.10 -12.55
CA THR A 232 -28.21 -10.25 -13.73
C THR A 232 -29.54 -9.72 -14.28
N LEU A 233 -30.57 -10.56 -14.34
CA LEU A 233 -31.92 -10.15 -14.77
C LEU A 233 -32.54 -9.13 -13.82
N ARG A 234 -32.37 -9.29 -12.50
CA ARG A 234 -32.82 -8.31 -11.51
C ARG A 234 -32.13 -6.96 -11.68
N SER A 235 -30.81 -6.95 -11.88
CA SER A 235 -30.05 -5.71 -12.12
C SER A 235 -30.48 -5.00 -13.40
N ARG A 236 -30.73 -5.75 -14.49
CA ARG A 236 -31.25 -5.16 -15.75
C ARG A 236 -32.61 -4.50 -15.55
N ARG A 237 -33.55 -5.19 -14.88
CA ARG A 237 -34.88 -4.62 -14.56
C ARG A 237 -34.78 -3.33 -13.74
N PHE A 238 -33.84 -3.25 -12.80
CA PHE A 238 -33.62 -2.04 -12.01
C PHE A 238 -33.11 -0.87 -12.88
N VAL A 239 -32.13 -1.12 -13.75
CA VAL A 239 -31.60 -0.11 -14.68
C VAL A 239 -32.68 0.36 -15.66
N ASP A 240 -33.49 -0.55 -16.20
CA ASP A 240 -34.55 -0.23 -17.14
C ASP A 240 -35.67 0.59 -16.48
N LYS A 241 -36.06 0.24 -15.24
CA LYS A 241 -37.01 1.04 -14.44
C LYS A 241 -36.46 2.44 -14.15
N HIS A 242 -35.18 2.55 -13.80
CA HIS A 242 -34.55 3.85 -13.56
C HIS A 242 -34.50 4.73 -14.82
N LYS A 243 -34.19 4.13 -15.98
CA LYS A 243 -34.25 4.82 -17.28
C LYS A 243 -35.67 5.28 -17.61
N ALA A 244 -36.67 4.41 -17.46
CA ALA A 244 -38.07 4.76 -17.70
C ALA A 244 -38.53 5.93 -16.82
N ASN A 245 -38.21 5.89 -15.52
CA ASN A 245 -38.52 6.97 -14.59
C ASN A 245 -37.83 8.29 -14.98
N LYS A 246 -36.55 8.25 -15.39
CA LYS A 246 -35.83 9.44 -15.87
C LYS A 246 -36.47 10.02 -17.12
N THR A 247 -36.86 9.19 -18.09
CA THR A 247 -37.56 9.62 -19.31
C THR A 247 -38.90 10.28 -18.98
N HIS A 248 -39.68 9.69 -18.06
CA HIS A 248 -40.96 10.25 -17.61
C HIS A 248 -40.79 11.61 -16.89
N LEU A 249 -39.77 11.75 -16.04
CA LEU A 249 -39.49 13.03 -15.39
C LEU A 249 -39.07 14.11 -16.40
N LEU A 250 -38.24 13.75 -17.39
CA LEU A 250 -37.85 14.67 -18.46
C LEU A 250 -39.04 15.08 -19.34
N SER A 251 -40.01 14.20 -19.60
CA SER A 251 -41.23 14.59 -20.33
C SER A 251 -42.11 15.53 -19.51
N CYS A 252 -42.28 15.28 -18.21
CA CYS A 252 -43.03 16.18 -17.32
C CYS A 252 -42.39 17.57 -17.25
N LEU A 253 -41.06 17.65 -17.13
CA LEU A 253 -40.34 18.93 -17.09
C LEU A 253 -40.41 19.71 -18.41
N ARG A 254 -40.55 19.03 -19.56
CA ARG A 254 -40.79 19.71 -20.84
C ARG A 254 -42.16 20.36 -20.90
N LEU A 255 -43.20 19.70 -20.37
CA LEU A 255 -44.55 20.27 -20.35
C LEU A 255 -44.62 21.55 -19.50
N ILE A 256 -43.94 21.58 -18.35
CA ILE A 256 -43.92 22.75 -17.44
C ILE A 256 -43.22 23.98 -18.06
N ARG A 257 -42.36 23.81 -19.07
CA ARG A 257 -41.62 24.93 -19.70
C ARG A 257 -42.35 25.63 -20.84
N HIS A 258 -43.54 25.14 -21.22
CA HIS A 258 -44.31 25.69 -22.33
C HIS A 258 -45.55 26.49 -21.89
N ASP A 259 -45.73 26.69 -20.58
CA ASP A 259 -46.68 27.61 -19.97
C ASP A 259 -45.92 28.82 -19.38
#